data_AF-A0A087UN13-F1
#
_entry.id   AF-A0A087UN13-F1
#
_cell.length_a   1.000
_cell.length_b   1.000
_cell.length_c   1.000
_cell.angle_alpha   90.00
_cell.angle_beta   90.00
_cell.angle_gamma   90.00
#
_symmetry.space_group_name_H-M   'P 1'
#
loop_
_entity.id
_entity.type
_entity.pdbx_description
1 polymer ?
#
loop_
_entity_poly.entity_id
_entity_poly.type
_entity_poly.pdbx_seq_one_letter_code
_entity_poly.pdbx_strand_id
1 'polypeptide(L)'
;MPEYSTLSSVTSIAFRSDAFFLPNKFSITASINDIVVLTLKEQEKVIFAQNETIWMKDGKPLNTELFKHIQRTSLAINTSDTSFAGIYSLGYKNYSSLRRGFI
;
A
#
# COMPACT_ATOMS: atom_id res chain seq x y z
N MET A 1 22.64 0.06 31.17
CA MET A 1 21.77 0.81 30.23
C MET A 1 21.46 -0.13 29.08
N PRO A 2 20.19 -0.34 28.68
CA PRO A 2 19.93 -1.03 27.43
C PRO A 2 20.17 -0.04 26.28
N GLU A 3 21.02 -0.43 25.34
CA GLU A 3 21.22 0.27 24.09
C GLU A 3 19.96 0.10 23.23
N TYR A 4 19.18 1.17 23.10
CA TYR A 4 18.12 1.24 22.11
C TYR A 4 18.77 1.44 20.74
N SER A 5 19.08 0.34 20.06
CA SER A 5 19.50 0.38 18.67
C SER A 5 18.28 0.74 17.80
N THR A 6 18.12 2.02 17.49
CA THR A 6 17.18 2.46 16.45
C THR A 6 17.67 1.93 15.10
N LEU A 7 17.12 0.79 14.67
CA LEU A 7 17.23 0.33 13.29
C LEU A 7 16.39 1.26 12.41
N SER A 8 17.02 2.25 11.78
CA SER A 8 16.37 3.08 10.76
C SER A 8 16.70 2.55 9.37
N SER A 9 15.71 2.05 8.63
CA SER A 9 15.83 1.79 7.20
C SER A 9 15.27 2.98 6.42
N VAL A 10 16.04 3.49 5.46
CA VAL A 10 15.55 4.49 4.49
C VAL A 10 15.15 3.73 3.23
N THR A 11 13.85 3.67 2.97
CA THR A 11 13.31 3.10 1.73
C THR A 11 12.92 4.24 0.79
N SER A 12 13.55 4.29 -0.39
CA SER A 12 13.16 5.22 -1.46
C SER A 12 12.28 4.49 -2.45
N ILE A 13 11.06 4.98 -2.68
CA ILE A 13 10.13 4.45 -3.66
C ILE A 13 10.11 5.39 -4.87
N ALA A 14 10.49 4.88 -6.05
CA ALA A 14 10.29 5.56 -7.32
C ALA A 14 9.03 5.03 -7.98
N PHE A 15 8.15 5.93 -8.43
CA PHE A 15 6.91 5.58 -9.11
C PHE A 15 6.83 6.34 -10.44
N ARG A 16 6.09 5.76 -11.39
CA ARG A 16 5.89 6.41 -12.69
C ARG A 16 4.83 7.51 -12.55
N SER A 17 5.05 8.63 -13.24
CA SER A 17 4.07 9.72 -13.29
C SER A 17 2.75 9.29 -13.96
N ASP A 18 2.80 8.26 -14.81
CA ASP A 18 1.66 7.65 -15.50
C ASP A 18 1.13 6.37 -14.81
N ALA A 19 1.45 6.17 -13.53
CA ALA A 19 0.85 5.13 -12.71
C ALA A 19 -0.68 5.32 -12.62
N PHE A 20 -1.42 4.22 -12.57
CA PHE A 20 -2.89 4.23 -12.48
C PHE A 20 -3.38 4.85 -11.17
N PHE A 21 -2.60 4.69 -10.11
CA PHE A 21 -2.94 5.11 -8.76
C PHE A 21 -1.78 5.92 -8.17
N LEU A 22 -2.10 7.02 -7.49
CA LEU A 22 -1.13 7.87 -6.80
C LEU A 22 -1.41 7.93 -5.30
N PRO A 23 -0.38 7.90 -4.45
CA PRO A 23 -0.55 8.06 -3.02
C PRO A 23 -0.79 9.51 -2.62
N ASN A 24 -1.60 9.68 -1.57
CA ASN A 24 -1.67 10.94 -0.84
C ASN A 24 -0.46 11.13 0.08
N LYS A 25 0.13 10.01 0.55
CA LYS A 25 1.32 9.96 1.40
C LYS A 25 2.19 8.78 0.98
N PHE A 26 3.50 9.01 0.86
CA PHE A 26 4.47 7.97 0.46
C PHE A 26 4.92 7.07 1.60
N SER A 27 4.61 7.44 2.84
CA SER A 27 4.92 6.65 4.01
C SER A 27 3.92 6.97 5.12
N ILE A 28 3.64 5.98 5.95
CA ILE A 28 2.79 6.11 7.13
C ILE A 28 3.51 5.40 8.28
N THR A 29 3.67 6.11 9.39
CA THR A 29 4.15 5.54 10.65
C THR A 29 2.95 5.26 11.54
N ALA A 30 2.89 4.07 12.14
CA ALA A 30 1.80 3.65 13.00
C ALA A 30 2.34 2.92 14.23
N SER A 31 1.61 3.04 15.35
CA SER A 31 1.91 2.26 16.55
C SER A 31 1.23 0.89 16.47
N ILE A 32 1.67 -0.04 17.31
CA ILE A 32 0.99 -1.33 17.46
C ILE A 32 -0.40 -1.10 18.06
N ASN A 33 -1.41 -1.83 17.58
CA ASN A 33 -2.84 -1.73 17.91
C ASN A 33 -3.57 -0.49 17.38
N ASP A 34 -2.98 0.23 16.42
CA ASP A 34 -3.66 1.26 15.64
C ASP A 34 -4.43 0.65 14.46
N ILE A 35 -5.39 1.42 13.92
CA ILE A 35 -6.00 1.16 12.62
C ILE A 35 -5.45 2.16 11.63
N VAL A 36 -4.74 1.66 10.62
CA VAL A 36 -4.17 2.47 9.56
C VAL A 36 -4.99 2.31 8.30
N VAL A 37 -5.31 3.43 7.64
CA VAL A 37 -5.96 3.42 6.34
C VAL A 37 -4.98 3.92 5.29
N LEU A 38 -4.60 3.03 4.37
CA LEU A 38 -3.85 3.40 3.17
C LEU A 38 -4.84 3.84 2.10
N THR A 39 -4.57 4.95 1.42
CA THR A 39 -5.45 5.46 0.34
C THR A 39 -4.62 5.87 -0.87
N LEU A 40 -5.00 5.33 -2.02
CA LEU A 40 -4.42 5.64 -3.32
C LEU A 40 -5.50 6.22 -4.24
N LYS A 41 -5.25 7.40 -4.83
CA LYS A 41 -6.18 8.05 -5.76
C LYS A 41 -6.01 7.51 -7.18
N GLU A 42 -7.09 7.04 -7.79
CA GLU A 42 -7.11 6.65 -9.21
C GLU A 42 -6.96 7.90 -10.10
N GLN A 43 -6.06 7.86 -11.08
CA GLN A 43 -5.86 8.97 -12.00
C GLN A 43 -6.99 9.08 -13.03
N GLU A 44 -7.61 10.26 -13.13
CA GLU A 44 -8.78 10.52 -13.99
C GLU A 44 -8.55 10.26 -15.48
N LYS A 45 -7.30 10.47 -15.95
CA LYS A 45 -6.93 10.21 -17.36
C LYS A 45 -6.90 8.71 -17.72
N VAL A 46 -7.05 7.83 -16.73
CA VAL A 46 -6.86 6.40 -16.85
C VAL A 46 -7.92 5.64 -16.03
N ILE A 47 -9.15 6.15 -16.00
CA ILE A 47 -10.26 5.48 -15.29
C ILE A 47 -10.65 4.24 -16.08
N PHE A 48 -10.27 3.08 -15.56
CA PHE A 48 -10.81 1.80 -16.00
C PHE A 48 -11.80 1.28 -14.95
N ALA A 49 -12.95 1.94 -14.83
CA ALA A 49 -13.97 1.65 -13.81
C ALA A 49 -14.37 0.16 -13.76
N GLN A 50 -14.32 -0.55 -14.90
CA GLN A 50 -14.71 -1.96 -15.02
C GLN A 50 -13.58 -2.97 -14.68
N ASN A 51 -12.34 -2.51 -14.50
CA ASN A 51 -11.22 -3.40 -14.24
C ASN A 51 -11.08 -3.74 -12.76
N GLU A 52 -10.82 -5.03 -12.49
CA GLU A 52 -10.55 -5.55 -11.16
C GLU A 52 -9.22 -4.98 -10.62
N THR A 53 -9.28 -4.34 -9.45
CA THR A 53 -8.10 -3.84 -8.73
C THR A 53 -7.56 -4.88 -7.76
N ILE A 54 -6.24 -4.92 -7.59
CA ILE A 54 -5.57 -5.82 -6.66
C ILE A 54 -4.57 -5.05 -5.79
N TRP A 55 -4.73 -5.21 -4.48
CA TRP A 55 -3.74 -4.77 -3.50
C TRP A 55 -2.68 -5.84 -3.29
N MET A 56 -1.43 -5.40 -3.10
CA MET A 56 -0.28 -6.27 -2.83
C MET A 56 0.56 -5.70 -1.70
N LYS A 57 1.20 -6.57 -0.92
CA LYS A 57 2.24 -6.23 0.05
C LYS A 57 3.52 -6.95 -0.34
N ASP A 58 4.62 -6.21 -0.43
CA ASP A 58 5.96 -6.74 -0.74
C ASP A 58 5.96 -7.62 -2.02
N GLY A 59 5.20 -7.19 -3.03
CA GLY A 59 5.06 -7.88 -4.32
C GLY A 59 4.09 -9.07 -4.34
N LYS A 60 3.46 -9.42 -3.20
CA LYS A 60 2.51 -10.53 -3.10
C LYS A 60 1.08 -10.02 -2.93
N PRO A 61 0.07 -10.64 -3.57
CA PRO A 61 -1.32 -10.22 -3.41
C PRO A 61 -1.76 -10.35 -1.94
N LEU A 62 -2.52 -9.35 -1.47
CA LEU A 62 -3.11 -9.43 -0.13
C LEU A 62 -4.18 -10.53 -0.12
N ASN A 63 -4.09 -11.44 0.84
CA ASN A 63 -5.17 -12.38 1.09
C ASN A 63 -6.25 -11.69 1.93
N THR A 64 -7.52 -11.81 1.54
CA THR A 64 -8.65 -11.08 2.14
C THR A 64 -8.90 -11.43 3.60
N GLU A 65 -8.35 -12.54 4.09
CA GLU A 65 -8.48 -13.01 5.48
C GLU A 65 -7.79 -12.10 6.51
N LEU A 66 -6.76 -11.34 6.11
CA LEU A 66 -5.99 -10.47 7.00
C LEU A 66 -6.48 -9.00 7.03
N PHE A 67 -7.31 -8.58 6.08
CA PHE A 67 -7.69 -7.17 5.90
C PHE A 67 -9.21 -7.00 5.96
N LYS A 68 -9.70 -6.44 7.08
CA LYS A 68 -11.13 -6.34 7.39
C LYS A 68 -11.95 -5.52 6.38
N HIS A 69 -11.32 -4.53 5.72
CA HIS A 69 -11.98 -3.70 4.70
C HIS A 69 -11.01 -3.32 3.58
N ILE A 70 -11.14 -4.01 2.45
CA ILE A 70 -10.49 -3.63 1.20
C ILE A 70 -11.55 -2.93 0.34
N GLN A 71 -11.39 -1.63 0.16
CA GLN A 71 -12.08 -0.88 -0.89
C GLN A 71 -11.17 -0.78 -2.12
N ARG A 72 -11.75 -0.47 -3.29
CA ARG A 72 -11.02 -0.33 -4.56
C ARG A 72 -9.73 0.49 -4.43
N THR A 73 -9.79 1.58 -3.67
CA THR A 73 -8.71 2.57 -3.52
C THR A 73 -8.20 2.72 -2.08
N SER A 74 -8.79 2.00 -1.12
CA SER A 74 -8.45 2.13 0.30
C SER A 74 -8.28 0.77 0.97
N LEU A 75 -7.31 0.66 1.86
CA LEU A 75 -6.98 -0.55 2.61
C LEU A 75 -6.88 -0.22 4.10
N ALA A 76 -7.75 -0.81 4.91
CA ALA A 76 -7.65 -0.72 6.37
C ALA A 76 -6.82 -1.89 6.94
N ILE A 77 -5.83 -1.57 7.75
CA ILE A 77 -4.86 -2.50 8.34
C ILE A 77 -4.95 -2.39 9.86
N ASN A 78 -5.05 -3.52 10.53
CA ASN A 78 -4.92 -3.61 11.99
C ASN A 78 -3.45 -3.93 12.32
N THR A 79 -2.78 -3.04 13.07
CA THR A 79 -1.34 -3.15 13.34
C THR A 79 -1.06 -4.00 14.58
N SER A 80 -1.51 -5.25 14.62
CA SER A 80 -1.38 -6.11 15.81
C SER A 80 0.06 -6.52 16.17
N ASP A 81 0.96 -6.55 15.19
CA ASP A 81 2.40 -6.83 15.35
C ASP A 81 3.20 -6.01 14.33
N THR A 82 4.49 -6.28 14.08
CA THR A 82 5.28 -5.53 13.08
C THR A 82 5.18 -6.07 11.66
N SER A 83 4.49 -7.19 11.43
CA SER A 83 4.38 -7.84 10.11
C SER A 83 3.58 -7.02 9.10
N PHE A 84 2.80 -6.03 9.56
CA PHE A 84 2.14 -5.07 8.68
C PHE A 84 3.14 -4.12 8.00
N ALA A 85 4.35 -3.92 8.53
CA ALA A 85 5.31 -3.04 7.89
C ALA A 85 5.75 -3.63 6.53
N GLY A 86 5.87 -2.78 5.52
CA GLY A 86 6.24 -3.18 4.17
C GLY A 86 5.80 -2.18 3.13
N ILE A 87 6.03 -2.52 1.86
CA ILE A 87 5.59 -1.72 0.72
C ILE A 87 4.25 -2.24 0.24
N TYR A 88 3.24 -1.39 0.23
CA TYR A 88 1.93 -1.69 -0.29
C TYR A 88 1.80 -1.12 -1.70
N SER A 89 1.07 -1.84 -2.56
CA SER A 89 0.80 -1.36 -3.91
C SER A 89 -0.58 -1.73 -4.40
N LEU A 90 -1.11 -0.90 -5.29
CA LEU A 90 -2.40 -1.09 -5.94
C LEU A 90 -2.25 -0.94 -7.45
N GLY A 91 -2.93 -1.82 -8.18
CA GLY A 91 -3.08 -1.69 -9.62
C GLY A 91 -4.19 -2.58 -10.14
N TYR A 92 -4.40 -2.56 -11.44
CA TYR A 92 -5.30 -3.52 -12.08
C TYR A 92 -4.66 -4.89 -12.20
N LYS A 93 -5.45 -5.95 -12.01
CA LYS A 93 -5.00 -7.34 -12.00
C LYS A 93 -4.35 -7.77 -13.32
N ASN A 94 -4.91 -7.33 -14.45
CA ASN A 94 -4.50 -7.73 -15.79
C ASN A 94 -3.56 -6.73 -16.49
N TYR A 95 -2.92 -5.83 -15.74
CA TYR A 95 -2.05 -4.79 -16.29
C TYR A 95 -0.65 -4.86 -15.70
N SER A 96 0.29 -4.21 -16.39
CA SER A 96 1.69 -4.13 -15.98
C SER A 96 1.84 -3.67 -14.53
N SER A 97 2.66 -4.40 -13.76
CA SER A 97 3.03 -4.04 -12.39
C SER A 97 3.81 -2.73 -12.29
N LEU A 98 4.40 -2.26 -13.41
CA LEU A 98 5.15 -1.01 -13.46
C LEU A 98 4.25 0.23 -13.31
N ARG A 99 2.95 0.12 -13.57
CA ARG A 99 1.99 1.24 -13.50
C ARG A 99 1.17 1.24 -12.21
N ARG A 100 1.63 0.53 -11.18
CA ARG A 100 0.98 0.49 -9.86
C ARG A 100 1.27 1.77 -9.06
N GLY A 101 0.37 2.11 -8.14
CA GLY A 101 0.64 3.06 -7.06
C GLY A 101 1.27 2.35 -5.86
N PHE A 102 2.10 3.06 -5.10
CA PHE A 102 2.87 2.50 -3.97
C PHE A 102 2.75 3.41 -2.73
N ILE A 103 2.67 2.79 -1.55
CA ILE A 103 2.71 3.41 -0.21
C ILE A 103 3.63 2.59 0.68
#